data_AF-A0A5S9I2S8-F1
#
_entry.id   AF-A0A5S9I2S8-F1
#
_cell.length_a   1.000
_cell.length_b   1.000
_cell.length_c   1.000
_cell.angle_alpha   90.00
_cell.angle_beta   90.00
_cell.angle_gamma   90.00
#
_symmetry.space_group_name_H-M   'P 1'
#
loop_
_entity.id
_entity.type
_entity.pdbx_description
1 polymer ?
#
loop_
_entity_poly.entity_id
_entity_poly.type
_entity_poly.pdbx_seq_one_letter_code
_entity_poly.pdbx_strand_id
1 'polypeptide(L)'
;MKKQIISLGALAVASSLFTWDNKADAIVTKDYSGKSQVNAGSKNGTLIDSRYLKGRLTSLESQFINALDILETYHYGEKEYKDAKDRLMTRILGEDQYLLERKKEQYEEYKKLFKKYKEENPTSKVKMKTFHQYTIEDLTMREYNELTEALKSAVNDFEKDVERIENQHHDLKLFTDEMEEKATSRVDDLANKAYSVYFAFVRDTQHKTEALELKAKVVVCQHFFRQFSCVDF
;
A
#
# COMPACT_ATOMS: atom_id res chain seq x y z
N MET A 1 -11.25 -15.38 1.08
CA MET A 1 -11.41 -14.53 -0.11
C MET A 1 -10.23 -13.56 -0.14
N LYS A 2 -9.30 -13.70 -1.09
CA LYS A 2 -8.25 -12.68 -1.29
C LYS A 2 -8.92 -11.44 -1.89
N LYS A 3 -8.85 -10.31 -1.19
CA LYS A 3 -9.30 -9.01 -1.70
C LYS A 3 -8.38 -8.67 -2.88
N GLN A 4 -8.94 -8.56 -4.09
CA GLN A 4 -8.18 -8.06 -5.23
C GLN A 4 -7.96 -6.55 -5.01
N ILE A 5 -6.70 -6.14 -4.89
CA ILE A 5 -6.31 -4.76 -4.59
C ILE A 5 -6.48 -3.85 -5.80
N ILE A 6 -6.43 -4.42 -7.01
CA ILE A 6 -6.65 -3.67 -8.25
C ILE A 6 -8.05 -3.06 -8.22
N SER A 7 -8.07 -1.72 -8.22
CA SER A 7 -9.20 -0.80 -8.38
C SER A 7 -9.88 -0.23 -7.13
N LEU A 8 -9.70 -0.76 -5.92
CA LEU A 8 -10.31 -0.19 -4.69
C LEU A 8 -9.46 -0.40 -3.43
N GLY A 9 -8.57 -1.40 -3.43
CA GLY A 9 -7.71 -1.70 -2.28
C GLY A 9 -6.61 -0.66 -2.09
N ALA A 10 -5.93 -0.26 -3.17
CA ALA A 10 -4.84 0.70 -3.11
C ALA A 10 -5.32 2.10 -2.67
N LEU A 11 -6.46 2.57 -3.20
CA LEU A 11 -7.10 3.83 -2.77
C LEU A 11 -7.50 3.82 -1.28
N ALA A 12 -7.98 2.68 -0.78
CA ALA A 12 -8.34 2.51 0.63
C ALA A 12 -7.12 2.44 1.57
N VAL A 13 -5.99 1.89 1.10
CA VAL A 13 -4.71 1.89 1.84
C VAL A 13 -4.06 3.27 1.79
N ALA A 14 -4.13 3.95 0.65
CA ALA A 14 -3.60 5.31 0.51
C ALA A 14 -4.31 6.32 1.43
N SER A 15 -5.61 6.13 1.71
CA SER A 15 -6.35 7.00 2.61
C SER A 15 -5.97 6.81 4.09
N SER A 16 -5.56 5.61 4.51
CA SER A 16 -5.03 5.38 5.87
C SER A 16 -3.62 5.93 6.06
N LEU A 17 -2.81 5.95 5.00
CA LEU A 17 -1.41 6.45 5.01
C LEU A 17 -1.28 7.97 5.20
N PHE A 18 -2.30 8.73 4.80
CA PHE A 18 -2.26 10.19 4.73
C PHE A 18 -2.89 10.91 5.93
N THR A 19 -2.80 10.29 7.10
CA THR A 19 -3.31 10.84 8.36
C THR A 19 -2.49 12.03 8.89
N TRP A 20 -1.36 12.36 8.24
CA TRP A 20 -0.45 13.44 8.64
C TRP A 20 -1.06 14.85 8.63
N ASP A 21 -2.15 15.10 7.89
CA ASP A 21 -2.70 16.46 7.74
C ASP A 21 -4.24 16.51 7.54
N ASN A 22 -5.00 15.52 8.06
CA ASN A 22 -6.48 15.43 7.89
C ASN A 22 -6.98 15.39 6.43
N LYS A 23 -6.17 14.93 5.47
CA LYS A 23 -6.45 14.96 4.02
C LYS A 23 -6.82 13.62 3.40
N ALA A 24 -7.13 12.59 4.20
CA ALA A 24 -7.52 11.27 3.69
C ALA A 24 -8.66 11.35 2.65
N ASP A 25 -9.66 12.21 2.89
CA ASP A 25 -10.77 12.46 1.95
C ASP A 25 -10.29 13.05 0.61
N ALA A 26 -9.30 13.97 0.65
CA ALA A 26 -8.81 14.67 -0.53
C ALA A 26 -8.01 13.79 -1.49
N ILE A 27 -7.54 12.62 -1.06
CA ILE A 27 -6.82 11.64 -1.89
C ILE A 27 -7.78 10.65 -2.52
N VAL A 28 -8.74 10.14 -1.74
CA VAL A 28 -9.77 9.21 -2.26
C VAL A 28 -10.63 9.88 -3.32
N THR A 29 -10.87 11.19 -3.21
CA THR A 29 -11.68 11.95 -4.18
C THR A 29 -10.86 12.61 -5.29
N LYS A 30 -9.52 12.49 -5.29
CA LYS A 30 -8.70 13.14 -6.32
C LYS A 30 -8.70 12.31 -7.59
N ASP A 31 -8.93 12.98 -8.72
CA ASP A 31 -8.73 12.37 -10.01
C ASP A 31 -7.23 12.33 -10.36
N TYR A 32 -6.67 11.11 -10.41
CA TYR A 32 -5.29 10.86 -10.83
C TYR A 32 -5.18 10.53 -12.32
N SER A 33 -6.26 10.73 -13.10
CA SER A 33 -6.27 10.49 -14.53
C SER A 33 -5.16 11.27 -15.24
N GLY A 34 -4.46 10.60 -16.15
CA GLY A 34 -3.34 11.18 -16.90
C GLY A 34 -2.03 11.33 -16.10
N LYS A 35 -1.95 10.82 -14.87
CA LYS A 35 -0.70 10.76 -14.09
C LYS A 35 0.13 9.50 -14.33
N SER A 36 -0.51 8.45 -14.84
CA SER A 36 0.16 7.21 -15.25
C SER A 36 1.21 7.47 -16.32
N GLN A 37 2.35 6.78 -16.22
CA GLN A 37 3.40 6.79 -17.24
C GLN A 37 3.17 5.79 -18.38
N VAL A 38 2.13 4.97 -18.30
CA VAL A 38 1.74 4.07 -19.39
C VAL A 38 1.35 4.88 -20.63
N ASN A 39 1.87 4.48 -21.79
CA ASN A 39 1.55 5.17 -23.03
C ASN A 39 0.10 4.89 -23.43
N ALA A 40 -0.68 5.92 -23.76
CA ALA A 40 -2.10 5.78 -24.10
C ALA A 40 -2.36 4.80 -25.28
N GLY A 41 -1.41 4.69 -26.21
CA GLY A 41 -1.48 3.76 -27.35
C GLY A 41 -1.14 2.31 -27.01
N SER A 42 -0.62 2.01 -25.82
CA SER A 42 -0.19 0.67 -25.42
C SER A 42 -1.35 -0.32 -25.29
N LYS A 43 -2.56 0.18 -24.98
CA LYS A 43 -3.78 -0.63 -24.93
C LYS A 43 -4.23 -1.19 -26.29
N ASN A 44 -3.73 -0.62 -27.39
CA ASN A 44 -4.10 -1.03 -28.75
C ASN A 44 -3.19 -2.14 -29.32
N GLY A 45 -2.28 -2.69 -28.50
CA GLY A 45 -1.40 -3.79 -28.90
C GLY A 45 -2.04 -5.17 -28.82
N THR A 46 -1.23 -6.21 -29.01
CA THR A 46 -1.67 -7.61 -28.87
C THR A 46 -2.02 -7.93 -27.42
N LEU A 47 -3.25 -8.40 -27.22
CA LEU A 47 -3.75 -8.83 -25.91
C LEU A 47 -3.00 -10.07 -25.42
N ILE A 48 -2.77 -10.13 -24.11
CA ILE A 48 -2.22 -11.30 -23.44
C ILE A 48 -3.28 -12.43 -23.48
N ASP A 49 -2.86 -13.65 -23.82
CA ASP A 49 -3.73 -14.82 -23.75
C ASP A 49 -4.27 -15.00 -22.32
N SER A 50 -5.58 -15.24 -22.22
CA SER A 50 -6.31 -15.33 -20.94
C SER A 50 -5.68 -16.27 -19.90
N ARG A 51 -5.00 -17.34 -20.35
CA ARG A 51 -4.31 -18.29 -19.47
C ARG A 51 -3.12 -17.65 -18.74
N TYR A 52 -2.46 -16.69 -19.37
CA TYR A 52 -1.30 -15.97 -18.82
C TYR A 52 -1.70 -14.65 -18.16
N LEU A 53 -2.82 -14.04 -18.58
CA LEU A 53 -3.29 -12.75 -18.08
C LEU A 53 -3.44 -12.73 -16.56
N LYS A 54 -4.04 -13.76 -15.98
CA LYS A 54 -4.26 -13.84 -14.52
C LYS A 54 -2.94 -13.77 -13.72
N GLY A 55 -1.89 -14.41 -14.23
CA GLY A 55 -0.55 -14.34 -13.63
C GLY A 55 0.02 -12.93 -13.68
N ARG A 56 -0.18 -12.20 -14.79
CA ARG A 56 0.27 -10.81 -14.94
C ARG A 56 -0.48 -9.84 -14.04
N LEU A 57 -1.80 -9.99 -13.91
CA LEU A 57 -2.59 -9.20 -12.97
C LEU A 57 -2.16 -9.46 -11.52
N THR A 58 -1.88 -10.72 -11.16
CA THR A 58 -1.40 -11.07 -9.81
C THR A 58 -0.02 -10.46 -9.55
N SER A 59 0.86 -10.45 -10.56
CA SER A 59 2.17 -9.80 -10.44
C SER A 59 2.06 -8.29 -10.28
N LEU A 60 1.17 -7.61 -11.00
CA LEU A 60 0.93 -6.17 -10.82
C LEU A 60 0.41 -5.90 -9.41
N GLU A 61 -0.58 -6.67 -8.94
CA GLU A 61 -1.10 -6.57 -7.58
C GLU A 61 0.01 -6.68 -6.52
N SER A 62 0.92 -7.64 -6.64
CA SER A 62 2.08 -7.76 -5.74
C SER A 62 3.00 -6.55 -5.80
N GLN A 63 3.22 -5.96 -6.97
CA GLN A 63 4.06 -4.76 -7.08
C GLN A 63 3.43 -3.54 -6.40
N PHE A 64 2.11 -3.37 -6.53
CA PHE A 64 1.38 -2.33 -5.81
C PHE A 64 1.44 -2.51 -4.30
N ILE A 65 1.24 -3.74 -3.80
CA ILE A 65 1.38 -4.07 -2.38
C ILE A 65 2.77 -3.68 -1.90
N ASN A 66 3.82 -4.18 -2.56
CA ASN A 66 5.19 -3.93 -2.14
C ASN A 66 5.52 -2.42 -2.13
N ALA A 67 5.06 -1.67 -3.13
CA ALA A 67 5.30 -0.22 -3.19
C ALA A 67 4.53 0.54 -2.09
N LEU A 68 3.33 0.10 -1.71
CA LEU A 68 2.58 0.66 -0.58
C LEU A 68 3.20 0.27 0.76
N ASP A 69 3.68 -0.96 0.91
CA ASP A 69 4.33 -1.43 2.13
C ASP A 69 5.60 -0.61 2.42
N ILE A 70 6.35 -0.20 1.39
CA ILE A 70 7.49 0.73 1.53
C ILE A 70 7.05 2.06 2.18
N LEU A 71 5.86 2.57 1.85
CA LEU A 71 5.34 3.81 2.44
C LEU A 71 4.86 3.64 3.89
N GLU A 72 4.43 2.43 4.26
CA GLU A 72 4.04 2.04 5.61
C GLU A 72 5.24 1.73 6.51
N THR A 73 6.45 1.57 5.95
CA THR A 73 7.66 1.32 6.73
C THR A 73 7.81 2.42 7.79
N TYR A 74 7.78 2.01 9.05
CA TYR A 74 7.76 2.93 10.19
C TYR A 74 8.92 3.92 10.13
N HIS A 75 10.12 3.50 9.69
CA HIS A 75 11.30 4.34 9.53
C HIS A 75 11.01 5.66 8.77
N TYR A 76 10.11 5.62 7.80
CA TYR A 76 9.68 6.79 7.03
C TYR A 76 8.47 7.52 7.66
N GLY A 77 8.24 7.30 8.95
CA GLY A 77 7.24 7.97 9.77
C GLY A 77 7.70 9.32 10.30
N GLU A 78 8.83 9.85 9.83
CA GLU A 78 9.30 11.18 10.21
C GLU A 78 8.87 12.24 9.18
N LYS A 79 8.65 13.48 9.65
CA LYS A 79 8.12 14.58 8.85
C LYS A 79 9.01 14.94 7.65
N GLU A 80 10.31 14.71 7.75
CA GLU A 80 11.32 14.96 6.72
C GLU A 80 11.07 14.10 5.47
N TYR A 81 10.51 12.90 5.63
CA TYR A 81 10.19 11.99 4.52
C TYR A 81 8.86 12.31 3.84
N LYS A 82 8.03 13.19 4.41
CA LYS A 82 6.66 13.46 3.95
C LYS A 82 6.62 13.75 2.44
N ASP A 83 7.45 14.65 1.94
CA ASP A 83 7.40 15.02 0.52
C ASP A 83 7.88 13.90 -0.40
N ALA A 84 8.81 13.05 0.04
CA ALA A 84 9.24 11.86 -0.70
C ALA A 84 8.11 10.82 -0.76
N LYS A 85 7.43 10.57 0.37
CA LYS A 85 6.26 9.70 0.45
C LYS A 85 5.11 10.19 -0.42
N ASP A 86 4.84 11.50 -0.40
CA ASP A 86 3.79 12.11 -1.21
C ASP A 86 4.05 11.92 -2.71
N ARG A 87 5.32 12.05 -3.14
CA ARG A 87 5.73 11.79 -4.52
C ARG A 87 5.51 10.32 -4.90
N LEU A 88 6.02 9.37 -4.10
CA LEU A 88 5.86 7.94 -4.38
C LEU A 88 4.38 7.54 -4.38
N MET A 89 3.59 7.96 -3.39
CA MET A 89 2.15 7.69 -3.37
C MET A 89 1.44 8.23 -4.62
N THR A 90 1.75 9.47 -5.02
CA THR A 90 1.15 10.07 -6.22
C THR A 90 1.46 9.24 -7.48
N ARG A 91 2.67 8.67 -7.56
CA ARG A 91 3.04 7.78 -8.66
C ARG A 91 2.26 6.47 -8.61
N ILE A 92 2.20 5.82 -7.45
CA ILE A 92 1.43 4.57 -7.25
C ILE A 92 -0.05 4.78 -7.64
N LEU A 93 -0.68 5.83 -7.12
CA LEU A 93 -2.10 6.14 -7.42
C LEU A 93 -2.34 6.48 -8.89
N GLY A 94 -1.37 7.11 -9.56
CA GLY A 94 -1.44 7.35 -11.01
C GLY A 94 -1.53 6.04 -11.81
N GLU A 95 -0.74 5.03 -11.46
CA GLU A 95 -0.74 3.74 -12.13
C GLU A 95 -1.95 2.86 -11.74
N ASP A 96 -2.42 2.91 -10.48
CA ASP A 96 -3.66 2.21 -10.08
C ASP A 96 -4.89 2.81 -10.77
N GLN A 97 -4.94 4.14 -10.89
CA GLN A 97 -6.00 4.84 -11.61
C GLN A 97 -6.06 4.41 -13.09
N TYR A 98 -4.91 4.19 -13.74
CA TYR A 98 -4.87 3.64 -15.10
C TYR A 98 -5.58 2.29 -15.20
N LEU A 99 -5.27 1.35 -14.30
CA LEU A 99 -5.92 0.04 -14.27
C LEU A 99 -7.40 0.13 -13.92
N LEU A 100 -7.80 1.05 -13.03
CA LEU A 100 -9.19 1.30 -12.69
C LEU A 100 -9.98 1.79 -13.91
N GLU A 101 -9.46 2.76 -14.66
CA GLU A 101 -10.11 3.25 -15.88
C GLU A 101 -10.18 2.16 -16.96
N ARG A 102 -9.11 1.36 -17.14
CA ARG A 102 -9.15 0.18 -18.04
C ARG A 102 -10.24 -0.81 -17.65
N LYS A 103 -10.39 -1.09 -16.34
CA LYS A 103 -11.46 -1.97 -15.83
C LYS A 103 -12.85 -1.38 -16.06
N LYS A 104 -13.04 -0.06 -15.87
CA LYS A 104 -14.32 0.62 -16.14
C LYS A 104 -14.68 0.53 -17.62
N GLU A 105 -13.76 0.89 -18.52
CA GLU A 105 -13.94 0.79 -19.97
C GLU A 105 -14.38 -0.63 -20.39
N GLN A 106 -13.66 -1.66 -19.93
CA GLN A 106 -13.95 -3.05 -20.27
C GLN A 106 -15.26 -3.56 -19.65
N TYR A 107 -15.61 -3.11 -18.45
CA TYR A 107 -16.86 -3.51 -17.82
C TYR A 107 -18.08 -2.98 -18.58
N GLU A 108 -18.01 -1.78 -19.15
CA GLU A 108 -19.06 -1.25 -20.02
C GLU A 108 -19.27 -2.10 -21.26
N GLU A 109 -18.20 -2.55 -21.91
CA GLU A 109 -18.28 -3.48 -23.06
C GLU A 109 -18.78 -4.87 -22.64
N TYR A 110 -18.31 -5.40 -21.51
CA TYR A 110 -18.81 -6.65 -20.94
C TYR A 110 -20.33 -6.62 -20.72
N LYS A 111 -20.89 -5.51 -20.20
CA LYS A 111 -22.35 -5.38 -20.02
C LYS A 111 -23.11 -5.47 -21.36
N LYS A 112 -22.59 -4.85 -22.42
CA LYS A 112 -23.19 -4.91 -23.77
C LYS A 112 -23.15 -6.33 -24.32
N LEU A 113 -22.00 -7.00 -24.22
CA LEU A 113 -21.83 -8.39 -24.65
C LEU A 113 -22.71 -9.36 -23.86
N PHE A 114 -22.81 -9.17 -22.55
CA PHE A 114 -23.66 -10.00 -21.69
C PHE A 114 -25.14 -9.85 -22.05
N LYS A 115 -25.60 -8.64 -22.36
CA LYS A 115 -26.97 -8.39 -22.82
C LYS A 115 -27.25 -9.17 -24.11
N LYS A 116 -26.39 -9.03 -25.12
CA LYS A 116 -26.50 -9.78 -26.39
C LYS A 116 -26.49 -11.29 -26.17
N TYR A 117 -25.60 -11.80 -25.32
CA TYR A 117 -25.55 -13.21 -24.95
C TYR A 117 -26.88 -13.71 -24.36
N LYS A 118 -27.54 -12.91 -23.50
CA LYS A 118 -28.83 -13.27 -22.90
C LYS A 118 -29.97 -13.23 -23.91
N GLU A 119 -29.93 -12.33 -24.89
CA GLU A 119 -30.88 -12.30 -26.01
C GLU A 119 -30.75 -13.55 -26.89
N GLU A 120 -29.51 -13.98 -27.17
CA GLU A 120 -29.21 -15.19 -27.95
C GLU A 120 -29.44 -16.49 -27.15
N ASN A 121 -29.38 -16.43 -25.82
CA ASN A 121 -29.48 -17.59 -24.93
C ASN A 121 -30.50 -17.34 -23.80
N PRO A 122 -31.80 -17.26 -24.11
CA PRO A 122 -32.82 -16.85 -23.15
C PRO A 122 -32.95 -17.80 -21.94
N THR A 123 -32.67 -19.09 -22.14
CA THR A 123 -32.72 -20.13 -21.08
C THR A 123 -31.47 -20.16 -20.20
N SER A 124 -30.41 -19.40 -20.53
CA SER A 124 -29.17 -19.37 -19.76
C SER A 124 -29.39 -18.85 -18.33
N LYS A 125 -28.91 -19.61 -17.34
CA LYS A 125 -28.97 -19.23 -15.91
C LYS A 125 -27.76 -18.39 -15.47
N VAL A 126 -26.83 -18.09 -16.38
CA VAL A 126 -25.63 -17.30 -16.08
C VAL A 126 -26.06 -15.89 -15.66
N LYS A 127 -25.49 -15.41 -14.55
CA LYS A 127 -25.71 -14.06 -14.02
C LYS A 127 -24.57 -13.15 -14.42
N MET A 128 -24.89 -11.88 -14.64
CA MET A 128 -23.90 -10.85 -14.92
C MET A 128 -22.99 -10.67 -13.70
N LYS A 129 -21.68 -10.58 -13.92
CA LYS A 129 -20.74 -10.21 -12.86
C LYS A 129 -20.98 -8.74 -12.47
N THR A 130 -20.92 -8.46 -11.18
CA THR A 130 -20.84 -7.07 -10.69
C THR A 130 -19.45 -6.48 -11.00
N PHE A 131 -19.29 -5.16 -10.95
CA PHE A 131 -17.99 -4.50 -11.15
C PHE A 131 -16.90 -5.04 -10.20
N HIS A 132 -17.25 -5.35 -8.95
CA HIS A 132 -16.31 -5.91 -7.97
C HIS A 132 -15.90 -7.35 -8.29
N GLN A 133 -16.75 -8.12 -8.97
CA GLN A 133 -16.45 -9.50 -9.40
C GLN A 133 -15.79 -9.55 -10.78
N TYR A 134 -15.93 -8.48 -11.57
CA TYR A 134 -15.29 -8.35 -12.87
C TYR A 134 -13.79 -8.08 -12.70
N THR A 135 -12.99 -8.73 -13.54
CA THR A 135 -11.54 -8.56 -13.62
C THR A 135 -11.20 -8.04 -15.00
N ILE A 136 -10.10 -7.31 -15.13
CA ILE A 136 -9.56 -6.92 -16.44
C ILE A 136 -9.38 -8.19 -17.29
N GLU A 137 -9.95 -8.18 -18.49
CA GLU A 137 -9.89 -9.27 -19.46
C GLU A 137 -8.97 -8.90 -20.65
N ASP A 138 -8.77 -7.60 -20.88
CA ASP A 138 -7.91 -7.08 -21.95
C ASP A 138 -6.72 -6.30 -21.37
N LEU A 139 -5.52 -6.86 -21.49
CA LEU A 139 -4.26 -6.18 -21.15
C LEU A 139 -3.19 -6.61 -22.15
N THR A 140 -2.38 -5.68 -22.63
CA THR A 140 -1.24 -6.00 -23.49
C THR A 140 0.03 -6.22 -22.66
N MET A 141 1.00 -6.96 -23.21
CA MET A 141 2.32 -7.06 -22.57
C MET A 141 3.03 -5.71 -22.49
N ARG A 142 2.71 -4.77 -23.39
CA ARG A 142 3.27 -3.42 -23.36
C ARG A 142 2.75 -2.63 -22.16
N GLU A 143 1.44 -2.65 -21.91
CA GLU A 143 0.84 -2.04 -20.71
C GLU A 143 1.46 -2.64 -19.44
N TYR A 144 1.55 -3.97 -19.35
CA TYR A 144 2.14 -4.65 -18.19
C TYR A 144 3.60 -4.23 -17.93
N ASN A 145 4.43 -4.18 -18.97
CA ASN A 145 5.83 -3.80 -18.84
C ASN A 145 5.98 -2.31 -18.46
N GLU A 146 5.18 -1.43 -19.05
CA GLU A 146 5.19 0.00 -18.74
C GLU A 146 4.75 0.28 -17.29
N LEU A 147 3.71 -0.39 -16.81
CA LEU A 147 3.29 -0.31 -15.39
C LEU A 147 4.38 -0.80 -14.45
N THR A 148 5.00 -1.94 -14.77
CA THR A 148 6.08 -2.52 -13.96
C THR A 148 7.28 -1.57 -13.87
N GLU A 149 7.68 -1.00 -15.00
CA GLU A 149 8.81 -0.06 -15.04
C GLU A 149 8.47 1.26 -14.35
N ALA A 150 7.25 1.77 -14.49
CA ALA A 150 6.81 2.99 -13.82
C ALA A 150 6.84 2.86 -12.29
N LEU A 151 6.33 1.74 -11.75
CA LEU A 151 6.38 1.45 -10.31
C LEU A 151 7.81 1.26 -9.81
N LYS A 152 8.62 0.48 -10.54
CA LYS A 152 10.03 0.26 -10.20
C LYS A 152 10.82 1.57 -10.20
N SER A 153 10.64 2.40 -11.21
CA SER A 153 11.29 3.72 -11.29
C SER A 153 10.85 4.62 -10.13
N ALA A 154 9.56 4.62 -9.77
CA ALA A 154 9.06 5.42 -8.66
C ALA A 154 9.67 4.99 -7.31
N VAL A 155 9.82 3.69 -7.08
CA VAL A 155 10.50 3.17 -5.87
C VAL A 155 11.98 3.56 -5.86
N ASN A 156 12.70 3.40 -6.97
CA ASN A 156 14.10 3.79 -7.06
C ASN A 156 14.30 5.31 -6.82
N ASP A 157 13.38 6.14 -7.28
CA ASP A 157 13.42 7.59 -7.05
C ASP A 157 13.14 7.92 -5.58
N PHE A 158 12.24 7.18 -4.93
CA PHE A 158 11.99 7.30 -3.50
C PHE A 158 13.22 6.92 -2.67
N GLU A 159 13.90 5.82 -2.99
CA GLU A 159 15.13 5.40 -2.31
C GLU A 159 16.24 6.46 -2.40
N LYS A 160 16.41 7.09 -3.57
CA LYS A 160 17.35 8.21 -3.74
C LYS A 160 16.95 9.45 -2.93
N ASP A 161 15.65 9.73 -2.85
CA ASP A 161 15.14 10.83 -2.04
C ASP A 161 15.41 10.59 -0.55
N VAL A 162 15.19 9.36 -0.07
CA VAL A 162 15.51 8.90 1.29
C VAL A 162 16.99 9.04 1.58
N GLU A 163 17.86 8.51 0.71
CA GLU A 163 19.32 8.60 0.88
C GLU A 163 19.77 10.07 1.01
N ARG A 164 19.20 10.96 0.19
CA ARG A 164 19.49 12.40 0.28
C ARG A 164 19.04 13.01 1.60
N ILE A 165 17.86 12.63 2.09
CA ILE A 165 17.31 13.12 3.37
C ILE A 165 18.21 12.66 4.53
N GLU A 166 18.58 11.39 4.59
CA GLU A 166 19.41 10.83 5.66
C GLU A 166 20.84 11.38 5.67
N ASN A 167 21.37 11.74 4.49
CA ASN A 167 22.65 12.43 4.40
C ASN A 167 22.59 13.87 4.91
N GLN A 168 21.42 14.51 4.90
CA GLN A 168 21.19 15.86 5.43
C GLN A 168 20.79 15.86 6.92
N HIS A 169 20.19 14.76 7.39
CA HIS A 169 19.67 14.58 8.75
C HIS A 169 20.29 13.34 9.39
N HIS A 170 21.44 13.52 10.07
CA HIS A 170 22.23 12.40 10.60
C HIS A 170 21.52 11.54 11.65
N ASP A 171 20.54 12.10 12.34
CA ASP A 171 19.68 11.41 13.31
C ASP A 171 18.68 10.45 12.66
N LEU A 172 18.37 10.65 11.37
CA LEU A 172 17.51 9.77 10.58
C LEU A 172 18.28 8.65 9.87
N LYS A 173 19.61 8.70 9.88
CA LYS A 173 20.43 7.69 9.22
C LYS A 173 20.27 6.35 9.92
N LEU A 174 20.06 5.30 9.15
CA LEU A 174 19.96 3.94 9.66
C LEU A 174 21.20 3.58 10.50
N PHE A 175 20.94 2.92 11.63
CA PHE A 175 21.99 2.34 12.44
C PHE A 175 22.65 1.17 11.71
N THR A 176 23.88 0.86 12.09
CA THR A 176 24.44 -0.47 11.82
C THR A 176 23.76 -1.48 12.75
N ASP A 177 23.75 -2.76 12.40
CA ASP A 177 23.13 -3.83 13.20
C ASP A 177 23.55 -3.78 14.68
N GLU A 178 24.85 -3.58 14.96
CA GLU A 178 25.37 -3.46 16.33
C GLU A 178 24.81 -2.23 17.08
N MET A 179 24.67 -1.10 16.39
CA MET A 179 24.13 0.12 16.98
C MET A 179 22.63 0.02 17.19
N GLU A 180 21.93 -0.66 16.28
CA GLU A 180 20.51 -0.97 16.40
C GLU A 180 20.25 -1.91 17.58
N GLU A 181 21.03 -2.99 17.74
CA GLU A 181 20.92 -3.91 18.88
C GLU A 181 21.14 -3.17 20.22
N LYS A 182 22.13 -2.28 20.27
CA LYS A 182 22.40 -1.45 21.46
C LYS A 182 21.28 -0.45 21.74
N ALA A 183 20.71 0.17 20.72
CA ALA A 183 19.58 1.08 20.89
C ALA A 183 18.32 0.34 21.34
N THR A 184 18.00 -0.77 20.66
CA THR A 184 16.85 -1.63 20.92
C THR A 184 16.89 -2.23 22.32
N SER A 185 18.05 -2.75 22.75
CA SER A 185 18.21 -3.30 24.11
C SER A 185 17.98 -2.25 25.21
N ARG A 186 18.38 -0.99 25.00
CA ARG A 186 18.10 0.11 25.95
C ARG A 186 16.62 0.44 26.04
N VAL A 187 15.91 0.44 24.90
CA VAL A 187 14.46 0.68 24.86
C VAL A 187 13.72 -0.48 25.54
N ASP A 188 14.10 -1.72 25.24
CA ASP A 188 13.49 -2.90 25.85
C ASP A 188 13.76 -2.98 27.36
N ASP A 189 14.96 -2.62 27.83
CA ASP A 189 15.25 -2.49 29.27
C ASP A 189 14.37 -1.44 29.96
N LEU A 190 14.20 -0.26 29.35
CA LEU A 190 13.32 0.78 29.87
C LEU A 190 11.86 0.32 29.91
N ALA A 191 11.39 -0.35 28.86
CA ALA A 191 10.04 -0.91 28.81
C ALA A 191 9.84 -1.98 29.90
N ASN A 192 10.81 -2.86 30.13
CA ASN A 192 10.79 -3.85 31.21
C ASN A 192 10.73 -3.21 32.60
N LYS A 193 11.44 -2.09 32.80
CA LYS A 193 11.32 -1.29 34.02
C LYS A 193 9.92 -0.70 34.19
N ALA A 194 9.29 -0.22 33.11
CA ALA A 194 7.90 0.23 33.16
C ALA A 194 6.92 -0.93 33.46
N TYR A 195 7.15 -2.13 32.92
CA TYR A 195 6.36 -3.31 33.28
C TYR A 195 6.49 -3.68 34.76
N SER A 196 7.66 -3.46 35.38
CA SER A 196 7.84 -3.68 36.81
C SER A 196 6.97 -2.73 37.64
N VAL A 197 6.85 -1.45 37.23
CA VAL A 197 5.91 -0.49 37.83
C VAL A 197 4.46 -0.97 37.65
N TYR A 198 4.08 -1.39 36.44
CA TYR A 198 2.76 -1.97 36.20
C TYR A 198 2.45 -3.13 37.16
N PHE A 199 3.36 -4.10 37.30
CA PHE A 199 3.13 -5.27 38.16
C PHE A 199 3.08 -4.91 39.65
N ALA A 200 3.82 -3.88 40.07
CA ALA A 200 3.77 -3.39 41.45
C ALA A 200 2.40 -2.82 41.83
N PHE A 201 1.72 -2.13 40.90
CA PHE A 201 0.50 -1.37 41.19
C PHE A 201 -0.79 -1.95 40.60
N VAL A 202 -0.74 -2.94 39.70
CA VAL A 202 -1.98 -3.50 39.08
C VAL A 202 -2.90 -4.22 40.08
N ARG A 203 -2.36 -4.67 41.22
CA ARG A 203 -3.13 -5.28 42.31
C ARG A 203 -3.48 -4.30 43.42
N ASP A 204 -2.93 -3.09 43.37
CA ASP A 204 -3.28 -2.01 44.28
C ASP A 204 -4.60 -1.37 43.83
N THR A 205 -5.63 -1.49 44.66
CA THR A 205 -6.97 -0.97 44.36
C THR A 205 -7.00 0.54 44.14
N GLN A 206 -6.04 1.30 44.69
CA GLN A 206 -5.97 2.75 44.52
C GLN A 206 -5.38 3.18 43.17
N HIS A 207 -4.50 2.37 42.58
CA HIS A 207 -3.70 2.74 41.40
C HIS A 207 -3.82 1.77 40.20
N LYS A 208 -4.78 0.84 40.28
CA LYS A 208 -4.98 -0.21 39.28
C LYS A 208 -5.25 0.34 37.87
N THR A 209 -6.05 1.40 37.76
CA THR A 209 -6.43 1.97 36.45
C THR A 209 -5.23 2.59 35.76
N GLU A 210 -4.46 3.39 36.50
CA GLU A 210 -3.24 4.05 36.03
C GLU A 210 -2.17 3.02 35.63
N ALA A 211 -2.06 1.93 36.37
CA ALA A 211 -1.17 0.82 36.02
C ALA A 211 -1.60 0.16 34.68
N LEU A 212 -2.90 -0.10 34.48
CA LEU A 212 -3.40 -0.67 33.23
C LEU A 212 -3.18 0.26 32.04
N GLU A 213 -3.39 1.57 32.22
CA GLU A 213 -3.09 2.57 31.20
C GLU A 213 -1.60 2.64 30.86
N LEU A 214 -0.72 2.60 31.87
CA LEU A 214 0.73 2.56 31.68
C LEU A 214 1.12 1.36 30.79
N LYS A 215 0.62 0.16 31.11
CA LYS A 215 0.85 -1.04 30.31
C LYS A 215 0.38 -0.84 28.87
N ALA A 216 -0.84 -0.35 28.68
CA ALA A 216 -1.40 -0.15 27.35
C ALA A 216 -0.53 0.81 26.51
N LYS A 217 -0.10 1.93 27.11
CA LYS A 217 0.79 2.91 26.45
C LYS A 217 2.15 2.30 26.09
N VAL A 218 2.75 1.53 26.99
CA VAL A 218 4.03 0.83 26.72
C VAL A 218 3.88 -0.19 25.59
N VAL A 219 2.81 -0.99 25.58
CA VAL A 219 2.54 -1.97 24.51
C VAL A 219 2.39 -1.27 23.16
N VAL A 220 1.65 -0.16 23.12
CA VAL A 220 1.49 0.63 21.89
C VAL A 220 2.84 1.14 21.39
N CYS A 221 3.65 1.76 22.26
CA CYS A 221 4.97 2.25 21.88
C CYS A 221 5.94 1.13 21.47
N GLN A 222 5.94 -0.02 22.15
CA GLN A 222 6.79 -1.17 21.77
C GLN A 222 6.36 -1.81 20.45
N HIS A 223 5.05 -1.86 20.18
CA HIS A 223 4.55 -2.34 18.89
C HIS A 223 5.05 -1.47 17.75
N PHE A 224 5.00 -0.14 17.94
CA PHE A 224 5.59 0.81 17.00
C PHE A 224 7.11 0.65 16.91
N PHE A 225 7.83 0.49 18.03
CA PHE A 225 9.29 0.35 18.04
C PHE A 225 9.81 -0.95 17.40
N ARG A 226 9.11 -2.08 17.58
CA ARG A 226 9.53 -3.37 16.99
C ARG A 226 9.25 -3.48 15.49
N GLN A 227 8.40 -2.62 14.92
CA GLN A 227 8.29 -2.50 13.47
C GLN A 227 9.55 -1.86 12.83
N PHE A 228 10.40 -1.19 13.60
CA PHE A 228 11.68 -0.68 13.08
C PHE A 228 12.76 -1.75 13.00
N SER A 229 12.75 -2.73 13.90
CA SER A 229 13.84 -3.70 14.08
C SER A 229 13.66 -5.02 13.34
N CYS A 230 12.54 -5.17 12.63
CA CYS A 230 12.26 -6.33 11.79
C CYS A 230 12.09 -5.87 10.34
N VAL A 231 13.14 -5.28 9.77
CA VAL A 231 13.34 -5.27 8.31
C VAL A 231 14.47 -6.25 8.02
N ASP A 232 14.18 -7.54 8.22
CA ASP A 232 15.03 -8.61 7.70
C ASP A 232 14.85 -8.66 6.16
N PHE A 233 15.97 -8.53 5.45
CA PHE A 233 16.12 -8.68 3.99
C PHE A 233 15.71 -10.07 3.48
#